data_AF-A0A392P002-F1
#
_entry.id   AF-A0A392P002-F1
#
_cell.length_a   1.000
_cell.length_b   1.000
_cell.length_c   1.000
_cell.angle_alpha   90.00
_cell.angle_beta   90.00
_cell.angle_gamma   90.00
#
_symmetry.space_group_name_H-M   'P 1'
#
loop_
_entity.id
_entity.type
_entity.pdbx_description
1 polymer ?
#
loop_
_entity_poly.entity_id
_entity_poly.type
_entity_poly.pdbx_seq_one_letter_code
_entity_poly.pdbx_strand_id
1 'polypeptide(L)' 'TNLANKFLRANGITLFKVKDEMDKLLGEADRFALTGVHPQITDDAQRALDWAKSRKLFAKPRPCGLML' A
#
# COMPACT_ATOMS: atom_id res chain seq x y z
N THR A 1 15.18 -1.93 7.81
CA THR A 1 14.05 -1.20 8.44
C THR A 1 13.71 0.04 7.63
N ASN A 2 12.57 0.10 6.95
CA ASN A 2 12.17 1.22 6.08
C ASN A 2 11.27 2.23 6.83
N LEU A 3 11.21 3.48 6.39
CA LEU A 3 10.36 4.57 6.88
C LEU A 3 8.89 4.15 7.00
N ALA A 4 8.34 3.46 6.01
CA ALA A 4 6.95 2.99 6.04
C ALA A 4 6.68 2.05 7.23
N ASN A 5 7.61 1.11 7.49
CA ASN A 5 7.50 0.19 8.63
C ASN A 5 7.61 0.93 9.98
N LYS A 6 8.49 1.94 10.08
CA LYS A 6 8.58 2.78 11.28
C LYS A 6 7.28 3.56 11.52
N PHE A 7 6.71 4.16 10.49
CA PHE A 7 5.44 4.90 10.58
C PHE A 7 4.29 4.00 11.01
N LEU A 8 4.12 2.83 10.39
CA LEU A 8 3.07 1.88 10.76
C LEU A 8 3.21 1.42 12.22
N ARG A 9 4.44 1.08 12.65
CA ARG A 9 4.70 0.67 14.04
C ARG A 9 4.46 1.79 15.05
N ALA A 10 4.81 3.04 14.72
CA ALA A 10 4.53 4.20 15.58
C ALA A 10 3.03 4.42 15.78
N ASN A 11 2.21 4.05 14.79
CA ASN A 11 0.74 4.07 14.88
C ASN A 11 0.15 2.77 15.47
N GLY A 12 1.00 1.87 16.01
CA GLY A 12 0.55 0.59 16.58
C GLY A 12 0.02 -0.42 15.56
N ILE A 13 0.28 -0.19 14.26
CA ILE A 13 -0.08 -1.08 13.15
C ILE A 13 1.07 -2.06 12.94
N THR A 14 0.81 -3.34 13.18
CA THR A 14 1.77 -4.43 12.96
C THR A 14 1.31 -5.30 11.80
N LEU A 15 2.25 -6.03 11.20
CA LEU A 15 1.93 -6.98 10.13
C LEU A 15 0.83 -7.98 10.55
N PHE A 16 0.88 -8.47 11.79
CA PHE A 16 -0.12 -9.39 12.33
C PHE A 16 -1.51 -8.76 12.45
N LYS A 17 -1.61 -7.49 12.87
CA LYS A 17 -2.90 -6.80 12.90
C LYS A 17 -3.48 -6.61 11.51
N VAL A 18 -2.64 -6.22 10.54
CA VAL A 18 -3.08 -6.08 9.14
C VAL A 18 -3.57 -7.43 8.61
N LYS A 19 -2.86 -8.52 8.94
CA LYS A 19 -3.30 -9.87 8.57
C LYS A 19 -4.63 -10.25 9.20
N ASP A 20 -4.82 -10.01 10.51
CA ASP A 20 -6.07 -10.35 11.21
C ASP A 20 -7.29 -9.64 10.59
N GLU A 21 -7.14 -8.36 10.25
CA GLU A 21 -8.20 -7.62 9.54
C GLU A 21 -8.41 -8.10 8.09
N MET A 22 -7.33 -8.48 7.40
CA MET A 22 -7.42 -9.05 6.04
C MET A 22 -8.14 -10.41 6.04
N ASP A 23 -7.83 -11.27 7.02
CA ASP A 23 -8.45 -12.59 7.14
C ASP A 23 -9.97 -12.46 7.43
N LYS A 24 -10.41 -11.40 8.12
CA LYS A 24 -11.85 -11.10 8.32
C LYS A 24 -12.57 -10.68 7.04
N LEU A 25 -11.89 -9.94 6.15
CA LEU A 25 -12.50 -9.40 4.93
C LEU A 25 -12.47 -10.40 3.77
N LEU A 26 -11.37 -11.12 3.62
CA LEU A 26 -11.10 -11.98 2.45
C LEU A 26 -11.06 -13.48 2.79
N GLY A 27 -11.16 -13.84 4.08
CA GLY A 27 -10.91 -15.19 4.57
C GLY A 27 -9.42 -15.47 4.76
N GLU A 28 -9.08 -16.60 5.40
CA GLU A 28 -7.67 -16.99 5.56
C GLU A 28 -7.02 -17.20 4.19
N ALA A 29 -6.09 -16.32 3.83
CA ALA A 29 -5.30 -16.48 2.62
C ALA A 29 -4.41 -17.72 2.75
N ASP A 30 -4.41 -18.58 1.72
CA ASP A 30 -3.47 -19.70 1.63
C ASP A 30 -2.04 -19.16 1.57
N ARG A 31 -1.40 -19.14 2.74
CA ARG A 31 -0.02 -18.67 2.93
C ARG A 31 0.99 -19.50 2.12
N PHE A 32 0.58 -20.65 1.61
CA PHE A 32 1.43 -21.62 0.92
C PHE A 32 0.90 -21.98 -0.47
N ALA A 33 0.15 -21.09 -1.13
CA ALA A 33 -0.16 -21.20 -2.56
C ALA A 33 1.13 -21.03 -3.40
N LEU A 34 1.98 -22.06 -3.35
CA LEU A 34 3.27 -22.21 -4.04
C LEU A 34 3.07 -22.74 -5.46
N THR A 35 1.83 -22.94 -5.90
CA THR A 35 1.47 -23.43 -7.23
C THR A 35 1.44 -22.28 -8.23
N GLY A 36 2.62 -21.72 -8.49
CA GLY A 36 3.07 -21.22 -9.79
C GLY A 36 2.36 -20.04 -10.47
N VAL A 37 1.25 -19.52 -9.93
CA VAL A 37 0.57 -18.34 -10.50
C VAL A 37 0.52 -17.25 -9.45
N HIS A 38 1.41 -16.27 -9.60
CA HIS A 38 1.28 -15.03 -8.84
C HIS A 38 -0.07 -14.39 -9.17
N PRO A 39 -0.96 -14.19 -8.18
CA PRO A 39 -2.20 -13.50 -8.44
C PRO A 39 -1.88 -12.12 -9.02
N GLN A 40 -2.60 -11.75 -10.07
CA GLN A 40 -2.46 -10.41 -10.65
C GLN A 40 -2.81 -9.37 -9.59
N ILE A 41 -2.23 -8.18 -9.71
CA ILE A 41 -2.55 -7.08 -8.81
C ILE A 41 -4.05 -6.77 -8.92
N THR A 42 -4.74 -6.69 -7.78
CA THR A 42 -6.15 -6.32 -7.76
C THR A 42 -6.32 -4.84 -8.11
N ASP A 43 -7.48 -4.46 -8.66
CA ASP A 43 -7.77 -3.07 -9.01
C ASP A 43 -7.65 -2.13 -7.79
N ASP A 44 -8.03 -2.60 -6.60
CA ASP A 44 -7.88 -1.84 -5.36
C ASP A 44 -6.41 -1.61 -4.99
N ALA A 45 -5.56 -2.63 -5.16
CA ALA A 45 -4.12 -2.49 -4.92
C ALA A 45 -3.48 -1.56 -5.96
N GLN A 46 -3.90 -1.64 -7.22
CA GLN A 46 -3.45 -0.75 -8.27
C GLN A 46 -3.86 0.71 -7.99
N ARG A 47 -5.11 0.94 -7.59
CA ARG A 47 -5.60 2.27 -7.19
C ARG A 47 -4.84 2.84 -5.99
N ALA A 48 -4.49 2.01 -5.00
CA ALA A 48 -3.68 2.44 -3.87
C ALA A 48 -2.26 2.86 -4.30
N LEU A 49 -1.65 2.13 -5.24
CA LEU A 49 -0.36 2.51 -5.82
C LEU A 49 -0.45 3.83 -6.58
N ASP A 50 -1.47 4.01 -7.40
CA ASP A 50 -1.64 5.22 -8.20
C ASP A 50 -1.95 6.44 -7.33
N TRP A 51 -2.72 6.26 -6.26
CA TRP A 51 -2.91 7.29 -5.22
C TRP A 51 -1.59 7.67 -4.53
N ALA A 52 -0.76 6.68 -4.17
CA ALA A 52 0.53 6.94 -3.55
C ALA A 52 1.49 7.69 -4.48
N LYS A 53 1.49 7.36 -5.79
CA LYS A 53 2.25 8.10 -6.81
C LYS A 53 1.77 9.54 -6.93
N SER A 54 0.45 9.76 -7.00
CA SER A 54 -0.15 11.10 -7.04
C SER A 54 0.31 11.96 -5.86
N ARG A 55 0.35 11.41 -4.64
CA ARG A 55 0.88 12.12 -3.45
C ARG A 55 2.37 12.46 -3.53
N LYS A 56 3.18 11.61 -4.15
CA LYS A 56 4.59 11.93 -4.42
C LYS A 56 4.75 13.05 -5.47
N LEU A 57 3.81 13.19 -6.41
CA LEU A 57 3.84 14.26 -7.40
C LEU A 57 3.43 15.62 -6.81
N PHE A 58 2.56 15.65 -5.79
CA PHE A 58 2.28 16.87 -5.01
C PHE A 58 3.43 17.28 -4.07
N ALA A 59 4.38 16.37 -3.78
CA ALA A 59 5.54 16.64 -2.94
C ALA A 59 6.69 17.32 -3.70
N LYS A 60 6.66 17.37 -5.04
CA LYS A 60 7.47 18.36 -5.77
C LYS A 60 6.71 19.69 -5.72
N PRO A 61 7.35 20.80 -5.31
CA PRO A 61 6.71 22.10 -5.46
C PRO A 61 6.34 22.24 -6.94
N ARG A 62 5.04 22.37 -7.23
CA ARG A 62 4.65 22.95 -8.52
C ARG A 62 5.36 24.30 -8.57
N PRO A 63 6.11 24.63 -9.63
CA PRO A 63 6.61 25.99 -9.76
C PRO A 63 5.39 26.90 -9.73
N CYS A 64 5.24 27.63 -8.62
CA CYS A 64 4.32 28.75 -8.56
C CYS A 64 4.87 29.78 -9.55
N GLY A 65 4.13 29.98 -10.65
CA GLY A 65 4.42 31.01 -11.64
C GLY A 65 4.79 30.45 -12.99
N LEU A 66 3.81 30.42 -13.89
CA LEU A 66 3.82 31.16 -15.16
C LEU A 66 2.47 30.91 -15.86
N MET A 67 1.47 31.68 -15.45
CA MET A 67 0.50 32.23 -16.40
C MET A 67 0.95 33.68 -16.62
N LEU A 68 1.69 33.90 -17.70
CA LEU A 68 1.72 35.16 -18.44
C LEU A 68 1.14 34.85 -19.81
#